data_AF-A0A0P1IJK0-F1
#
_entry.id   AF-A0A0P1IJK0-F1
#
_cell.length_a   1.000
_cell.length_b   1.000
_cell.length_c   1.000
_cell.angle_alpha   90.00
_cell.angle_beta   90.00
_cell.angle_gamma   90.00
#
_symmetry.space_group_name_H-M   'P 1'
#
loop_
_entity.id
_entity.type
_entity.pdbx_description
1 polymer ?
#
loop_
_entity_poly.entity_id
_entity_poly.type
_entity_poly.pdbx_seq_one_letter_code
_entity_poly.pdbx_strand_id
1 'polypeptide(L)'
;MFSPIGAVSLLELRGTLGEILTYWENRDVFHKICKEIGYEYEDVDGLPYIRDRIEPDGSVFPAPTHLGASAFGYVIEDVFKLFLIGTDRFHLCSPSGEKLVGSNLFLELLDLNYEAEEFSKFTKHNFGCQWFFLEYPTYLISTKNWDRFSKDFLIENNLIDPGYVLPIAERVRSFEGWSLCVVEDDIPKTAQDCLSLVEFNREKRLTSKRGRPSLEKARAAFAAMGNNKGSLSWTQVQNRLENQTGQRPSPKTLRDWRDAASNPRGKK
;
A
#
# COMPACT_ATOMS: atom_id res chain seq x y z
N MET A 1 22.91 11.08 -13.19
CA MET A 1 22.68 11.91 -14.39
C MET A 1 21.28 12.48 -14.23
N PHE A 2 21.13 13.79 -14.09
CA PHE A 2 19.82 14.41 -13.84
C PHE A 2 19.09 14.63 -15.16
N SER A 3 17.78 14.40 -15.20
CA SER A 3 16.93 14.64 -16.37
C SER A 3 15.84 15.63 -15.99
N PRO A 4 15.67 16.74 -16.72
CA PRO A 4 14.50 17.59 -16.56
C PRO A 4 13.31 16.81 -17.12
N ILE A 5 12.45 16.36 -16.22
CA ILE A 5 11.11 15.88 -16.55
C ILE A 5 10.18 16.81 -15.79
N GLY A 6 9.05 17.19 -16.38
CA GLY A 6 7.93 17.76 -15.63
C GLY A 6 7.53 16.73 -14.58
N ALA A 7 8.01 16.93 -13.35
CA ALA A 7 7.80 16.04 -12.24
C ALA A 7 7.14 16.86 -11.13
N VAL A 8 6.07 16.32 -10.57
CA VAL A 8 5.27 17.01 -9.58
C VAL A 8 5.44 16.29 -8.26
N SER A 9 5.74 17.05 -7.21
CA SER A 9 5.85 16.48 -5.87
C SER A 9 4.50 15.93 -5.41
N LEU A 10 4.52 14.95 -4.50
CA LEU A 10 3.28 14.41 -3.94
C LEU A 10 2.44 15.47 -3.19
N LEU A 11 3.07 16.50 -2.64
CA LEU A 11 2.37 17.63 -2.02
C LEU A 11 1.62 18.46 -3.07
N GLU A 12 2.28 18.79 -4.17
CA GLU A 12 1.66 19.51 -5.29
C GLU A 12 0.55 18.68 -5.92
N LEU A 13 0.76 17.37 -6.13
CA LEU A 13 -0.27 16.45 -6.62
C LEU A 13 -1.52 16.46 -5.73
N ARG A 14 -1.35 16.40 -4.41
CA ARG A 14 -2.46 16.49 -3.45
C ARG A 14 -3.22 17.81 -3.61
N GLY A 15 -2.50 18.92 -3.81
CA GLY A 15 -3.07 20.22 -4.13
C GLY A 15 -3.86 20.22 -5.45
N THR A 16 -3.27 19.69 -6.53
CA THR A 16 -3.89 19.57 -7.86
C THR A 16 -5.16 18.73 -7.82
N LEU A 17 -5.16 17.60 -7.11
CA LEU A 17 -6.38 16.80 -6.91
C LEU A 17 -7.44 17.60 -6.14
N GLY A 18 -7.01 18.39 -5.16
CA GLY A 18 -7.89 19.30 -4.44
C GLY A 18 -8.55 20.32 -5.37
N GLU A 19 -7.77 20.99 -6.21
CA GLU A 19 -8.30 21.94 -7.20
C GLU A 19 -9.29 21.24 -8.13
N ILE A 20 -8.90 20.13 -8.76
CA ILE A 20 -9.75 19.35 -9.67
C ILE A 20 -11.09 18.96 -9.02
N LEU A 21 -11.06 18.44 -7.80
CA LEU A 21 -12.24 17.85 -7.15
C LEU A 21 -13.13 18.87 -6.44
N THR A 22 -12.62 20.06 -6.14
CA THR A 22 -13.39 21.11 -5.43
C THR A 22 -14.12 22.06 -6.38
N TYR A 23 -13.84 22.04 -7.69
CA TYR A 23 -14.61 22.81 -8.67
C TYR A 23 -16.07 22.37 -8.71
N TRP A 24 -16.98 23.34 -8.56
CA TRP A 24 -18.43 23.11 -8.51
C TRP A 24 -18.98 22.41 -9.76
N GLU A 25 -18.39 22.67 -10.93
CA GLU A 25 -18.78 22.04 -12.19
C GLU A 25 -18.53 20.52 -12.20
N ASN A 26 -17.67 20.02 -11.32
CA ASN A 26 -17.34 18.60 -11.20
C ASN A 26 -18.24 17.86 -10.20
N ARG A 27 -19.28 18.50 -9.68
CA ARG A 27 -20.13 17.97 -8.61
C ARG A 27 -20.70 16.57 -8.88
N ASP A 28 -21.21 16.34 -10.08
CA ASP A 28 -21.79 15.04 -10.46
C ASP A 28 -20.72 13.93 -10.48
N VAL A 29 -19.51 14.29 -10.92
CA VAL A 29 -18.36 13.36 -10.94
C VAL A 29 -17.86 13.12 -9.53
N PHE A 30 -17.79 14.16 -8.69
CA PHE A 30 -17.42 14.06 -7.29
C PHE A 30 -18.38 13.14 -6.51
N HIS A 31 -19.69 13.25 -6.75
CA HIS A 31 -20.67 12.34 -6.15
C HIS A 31 -20.42 10.88 -6.56
N LYS A 32 -20.12 10.62 -7.84
CA LYS A 32 -19.74 9.26 -8.29
C LYS A 32 -18.46 8.78 -7.59
N ILE A 33 -17.44 9.63 -7.48
CA ILE A 33 -16.19 9.31 -6.77
C ILE A 33 -16.47 8.92 -5.32
N CYS A 34 -17.26 9.72 -4.59
CA CYS A 34 -17.65 9.41 -3.21
C CYS A 34 -18.27 8.02 -3.11
N LYS A 35 -19.24 7.73 -3.99
CA LYS A 35 -19.93 6.43 -4.02
C LYS A 35 -18.98 5.27 -4.31
N GLU A 36 -18.03 5.46 -5.23
CA GLU A 36 -17.06 4.42 -5.60
C GLU A 36 -16.03 4.15 -4.49
N ILE A 37 -15.67 5.17 -3.70
CA ILE A 37 -14.79 5.04 -2.52
C ILE A 37 -15.55 4.46 -1.31
N GLY A 38 -16.88 4.55 -1.31
CA GLY A 38 -17.76 4.01 -0.27
C GLY A 38 -18.28 5.05 0.72
N TYR A 39 -18.23 6.33 0.36
CA TYR A 39 -18.85 7.41 1.10
C TYR A 39 -20.31 7.59 0.69
N GLU A 40 -21.17 7.80 1.68
CA GLU A 40 -22.52 8.32 1.44
C GLU A 40 -22.45 9.84 1.26
N TYR A 41 -22.88 10.31 0.09
CA TYR A 41 -22.87 11.73 -0.27
C TYR A 41 -24.29 12.28 -0.26
N GLU A 42 -24.46 13.45 0.36
CA GLU A 42 -25.69 14.23 0.32
C GLU A 42 -25.36 15.68 -0.04
N ASP A 43 -26.27 16.30 -0.77
CA ASP A 43 -26.24 17.74 -1.02
C ASP A 43 -27.11 18.42 0.03
N VAL A 44 -26.48 19.17 0.94
CA VAL A 44 -27.18 19.99 1.92
C VAL A 44 -26.91 21.45 1.61
N ASP A 45 -27.92 22.17 1.13
CA ASP A 45 -27.87 23.60 0.79
C ASP A 45 -26.75 23.99 -0.20
N GLY A 46 -26.43 23.11 -1.15
CA GLY A 46 -25.36 23.36 -2.11
C GLY A 46 -23.97 23.12 -1.53
N LEU A 47 -23.86 22.38 -0.43
CA LEU A 47 -22.59 21.93 0.12
C LEU A 47 -22.53 20.41 0.13
N PRO A 48 -21.36 19.82 -0.18
CA PRO A 48 -21.19 18.39 -0.02
C PRO A 48 -21.22 18.03 1.46
N TYR A 49 -22.06 17.07 1.78
CA TYR A 49 -22.11 16.40 3.06
C TYR A 49 -21.74 14.94 2.86
N ILE A 50 -20.83 14.43 3.68
CA ILE A 50 -20.39 13.04 3.62
C ILE A 50 -20.71 12.37 4.96
N ARG A 51 -21.42 11.25 4.91
CA ARG A 51 -21.71 10.41 6.09
C ARG A 51 -20.67 9.31 6.25
N ASP A 52 -20.72 8.67 7.41
CA ASP A 52 -19.82 7.58 7.79
C ASP A 52 -19.67 6.52 6.70
N ARG A 53 -18.44 6.07 6.51
CA ARG A 53 -18.13 5.00 5.57
C ARG A 53 -18.41 3.65 6.25
N ILE A 54 -19.36 2.90 5.71
CA ILE A 54 -19.65 1.54 6.16
C ILE A 54 -18.85 0.58 5.28
N GLU A 55 -17.85 -0.08 5.86
CA GLU A 55 -17.07 -1.10 5.16
C GLU A 55 -17.90 -2.37 4.94
N PRO A 56 -17.54 -3.22 3.95
CA PRO A 56 -18.26 -4.47 3.66
C PRO A 56 -18.34 -5.47 4.81
N ASP A 57 -17.48 -5.35 5.83
CA ASP A 57 -17.51 -6.16 7.05
C ASP A 57 -18.42 -5.60 8.15
N GLY A 58 -19.11 -4.48 7.87
CA GLY A 58 -19.99 -3.79 8.80
C GLY A 58 -19.27 -2.84 9.76
N SER A 59 -17.94 -2.69 9.65
CA SER A 59 -17.23 -1.67 10.42
C SER A 59 -17.59 -0.28 9.91
N VAL A 60 -17.87 0.62 10.86
CA VAL A 60 -18.17 2.02 10.58
C VAL A 60 -16.87 2.80 10.77
N PHE A 61 -16.33 3.32 9.68
CA PHE A 61 -15.30 4.33 9.74
C PHE A 61 -16.01 5.68 9.89
N PRO A 62 -15.94 6.30 11.08
CA PRO A 62 -16.58 7.59 11.28
C PRO A 62 -15.97 8.58 10.30
N ALA A 63 -16.77 9.03 9.33
CA ALA A 63 -16.45 10.23 8.61
C ALA A 63 -16.77 11.33 9.63
N PRO A 64 -15.80 12.10 10.10
CA PRO A 64 -16.14 13.13 11.07
C PRO A 64 -17.17 14.03 10.40
N THR A 65 -18.34 14.16 11.02
CA THR A 65 -19.54 14.75 10.42
C THR A 65 -19.22 16.17 10.00
N HIS A 66 -18.96 16.36 8.71
CA HIS A 66 -18.33 17.56 8.21
C HIS A 66 -19.08 18.08 6.99
N LEU A 67 -19.40 19.38 7.05
CA LEU A 67 -19.99 20.15 5.96
C LEU A 67 -18.89 20.90 5.21
N GLY A 68 -18.95 20.90 3.88
CA GLY A 68 -18.13 21.80 3.05
C GLY A 68 -16.67 21.36 2.90
N ALA A 69 -15.72 22.29 3.11
CA ALA A 69 -14.31 22.11 2.75
C ALA A 69 -13.62 20.90 3.40
N SER A 70 -14.03 20.51 4.60
CA SER A 70 -13.49 19.34 5.29
C SER A 70 -13.95 18.02 4.67
N ALA A 71 -15.17 17.94 4.12
CA ALA A 71 -15.66 16.74 3.43
C ALA A 71 -14.84 16.46 2.14
N PHE A 72 -14.52 17.51 1.39
CA PHE A 72 -13.63 17.41 0.24
C PHE A 72 -12.25 16.86 0.64
N GLY A 73 -11.70 17.31 1.76
CA GLY A 73 -10.39 16.87 2.25
C GLY A 73 -10.27 15.34 2.36
N TYR A 74 -11.26 14.66 2.93
CA TYR A 74 -11.23 13.19 3.08
C TYR A 74 -11.30 12.46 1.74
N VAL A 75 -12.13 12.94 0.82
CA VAL A 75 -12.24 12.35 -0.51
C VAL A 75 -10.95 12.56 -1.29
N ILE A 76 -10.36 13.76 -1.22
CA ILE A 76 -9.06 14.06 -1.81
C ILE A 76 -7.99 13.12 -1.25
N GLU A 77 -7.95 12.90 0.07
CA GLU A 77 -7.02 11.95 0.69
C GLU A 77 -7.18 10.53 0.15
N ASP A 78 -8.41 10.03 0.05
CA ASP A 78 -8.64 8.67 -0.39
C ASP A 78 -8.40 8.50 -1.90
N VAL A 79 -8.74 9.49 -2.73
CA VAL A 79 -8.35 9.53 -4.15
C VAL A 79 -6.84 9.57 -4.29
N PHE A 80 -6.16 10.40 -3.50
CA PHE A 80 -4.70 10.49 -3.47
C PHE A 80 -4.07 9.15 -3.08
N LYS A 81 -4.56 8.45 -2.04
CA LYS A 81 -4.08 7.10 -1.69
C LYS A 81 -4.32 6.09 -2.81
N LEU A 82 -5.46 6.14 -3.48
CA LEU A 82 -5.76 5.24 -4.60
C LEU A 82 -4.86 5.53 -5.81
N PHE A 83 -4.52 6.80 -6.03
CA PHE A 83 -3.51 7.19 -7.00
C PHE A 83 -2.16 6.58 -6.64
N LEU A 84 -1.75 6.68 -5.37
CA LEU A 84 -0.49 6.12 -4.92
C LEU A 84 -0.42 4.59 -5.11
N ILE A 85 -1.52 3.88 -4.83
CA ILE A 85 -1.62 2.43 -5.03
C ILE A 85 -1.61 2.05 -6.53
N GLY A 86 -2.20 2.90 -7.37
CA GLY A 86 -2.27 2.68 -8.82
C GLY A 86 -0.97 2.99 -9.56
N THR A 87 -0.10 3.79 -8.96
CA THR A 87 1.14 4.30 -9.57
C THR A 87 2.31 3.36 -9.29
N ASP A 88 2.94 2.86 -10.35
CA ASP A 88 4.12 1.99 -10.28
C ASP A 88 5.45 2.76 -10.39
N ARG A 89 5.39 4.08 -10.63
CA ARG A 89 6.54 4.94 -10.95
C ARG A 89 6.61 6.17 -10.05
N PHE A 90 7.18 5.96 -8.86
CA PHE A 90 7.65 7.07 -8.05
C PHE A 90 9.11 7.36 -8.34
N HIS A 91 9.46 8.63 -8.19
CA HIS A 91 10.80 9.13 -8.36
C HIS A 91 11.18 9.95 -7.13
N LEU A 92 12.48 10.03 -6.87
CA LEU A 92 13.03 11.03 -5.98
C LEU A 92 13.39 12.25 -6.78
N CYS A 93 12.82 13.38 -6.38
CA CYS A 93 13.14 14.67 -6.92
C CYS A 93 13.94 15.46 -5.88
N SER A 94 15.02 16.09 -6.33
CA SER A 94 15.72 17.07 -5.52
C SER A 94 14.84 18.31 -5.32
N PRO A 95 15.18 19.19 -4.36
CA PRO A 95 14.55 20.51 -4.24
C PRO A 95 14.62 21.37 -5.51
N SER A 96 15.58 21.10 -6.40
CA SER A 96 15.73 21.76 -7.71
C SER A 96 14.82 21.17 -8.80
N GLY A 97 14.01 20.15 -8.49
CA GLY A 97 13.13 19.46 -9.45
C GLY A 97 13.85 18.41 -10.30
N GLU A 98 15.09 18.04 -9.96
CA GLU A 98 15.83 17.05 -10.71
C GLU A 98 15.53 15.64 -10.21
N LYS A 99 15.16 14.75 -11.14
CA LYS A 99 14.93 13.34 -10.84
C LYS A 99 16.24 12.57 -10.65
N LEU A 100 16.27 11.72 -9.63
CA LEU A 100 17.31 10.69 -9.49
C LEU A 100 17.16 9.63 -10.59
N VAL A 101 18.13 9.55 -11.51
CA VAL A 101 18.16 8.51 -12.56
C VAL A 101 19.04 7.35 -12.09
N GLY A 102 18.46 6.16 -12.00
CA GLY A 102 19.18 4.92 -11.72
C GLY A 102 19.08 4.47 -10.27
N SER A 103 17.95 3.86 -9.92
CA SER A 103 17.81 2.77 -8.95
C SER A 103 16.33 2.39 -8.93
N ASN A 104 16.03 1.10 -9.02
CA ASN A 104 14.68 0.59 -8.75
C ASN A 104 14.33 0.96 -7.30
N LEU A 105 13.67 2.10 -7.14
CA LEU A 105 13.24 2.60 -5.85
C LEU A 105 11.93 1.88 -5.53
N PHE A 106 12.04 0.79 -4.79
CA PHE A 106 10.85 0.12 -4.27
C PHE A 106 10.48 0.81 -2.96
N LEU A 107 9.47 1.67 -3.02
CA LEU A 107 8.89 2.31 -1.84
C LEU A 107 7.81 1.39 -1.30
N GLU A 108 8.00 0.87 -0.09
CA GLU A 108 6.86 0.41 0.69
C GLU A 108 6.15 1.65 1.22
N LEU A 109 4.96 1.95 0.69
CA LEU A 109 4.07 3.06 1.10
C LEU A 109 3.60 2.99 2.58
N LEU A 110 4.21 2.12 3.39
CA LEU A 110 3.83 1.81 4.77
C LEU A 110 4.43 2.75 5.82
N ASP A 111 5.44 3.56 5.49
CA ASP A 111 6.13 4.43 6.47
C ASP A 111 5.44 5.76 6.78
N LEU A 112 4.17 5.94 6.38
CA LEU A 112 3.43 7.19 6.62
C LEU A 112 2.69 7.23 7.96
N ASN A 113 2.64 6.13 8.72
CA ASN A 113 2.04 6.09 10.04
C ASN A 113 2.77 5.08 10.92
N TYR A 114 3.63 5.57 11.81
CA TYR A 114 4.15 4.70 12.85
C TYR A 114 3.15 4.62 14.02
N GLU A 115 2.46 3.48 14.10
CA GLU A 115 2.45 2.56 15.26
C GLU A 115 2.14 1.14 14.71
N ALA A 116 2.79 0.04 15.11
CA ALA A 116 3.93 -0.12 16.02
C ALA A 116 4.52 -1.55 16.01
N GLU A 117 3.82 -2.58 15.54
CA GLU A 117 4.22 -3.96 15.89
C GLU A 117 5.05 -4.73 14.86
N GLU A 118 5.13 -4.33 13.57
CA GLU A 118 5.62 -5.23 12.49
C GLU A 118 6.84 -4.80 11.65
N PHE A 119 7.45 -3.63 11.86
CA PHE A 119 8.84 -3.43 11.40
C PHE A 119 9.78 -4.49 12.05
N SER A 120 9.33 -5.01 13.19
CA SER A 120 9.99 -5.94 14.12
C SER A 120 10.30 -7.35 13.60
N LYS A 121 9.87 -7.77 12.40
CA LYS A 121 10.14 -9.15 11.92
C LYS A 121 10.95 -9.26 10.62
N PHE A 122 11.05 -8.21 9.79
CA PHE A 122 11.25 -8.40 8.35
C PHE A 122 12.60 -8.02 7.71
N THR A 123 13.61 -7.47 8.40
CA THR A 123 14.95 -7.42 7.77
C THR A 123 15.65 -8.79 7.70
N LYS A 124 14.96 -9.88 8.08
CA LYS A 124 15.61 -11.17 8.32
C LYS A 124 16.25 -11.84 7.11
N HIS A 125 15.81 -11.66 5.85
CA HIS A 125 16.50 -12.27 4.69
C HIS A 125 16.40 -11.41 3.42
N ASN A 126 17.21 -10.35 3.31
CA ASN A 126 18.12 -10.09 2.17
C ASN A 126 18.60 -8.63 2.20
N PHE A 127 19.92 -8.48 2.15
CA PHE A 127 20.63 -7.22 1.94
C PHE A 127 20.33 -6.70 0.53
N GLY A 128 19.72 -5.52 0.43
CA GLY A 128 19.44 -4.85 -0.84
C GLY A 128 18.42 -3.70 -0.82
N CYS A 129 17.72 -3.43 0.29
CA CYS A 129 16.65 -2.43 0.31
C CYS A 129 17.17 -1.00 0.57
N GLN A 130 16.73 -0.05 -0.26
CA GLN A 130 16.88 1.39 -0.06
C GLN A 130 15.61 1.90 0.61
N TRP A 131 15.72 2.40 1.85
CA TRP A 131 14.58 2.88 2.64
C TRP A 131 14.56 4.41 2.64
N PHE A 132 13.37 5.00 2.61
CA PHE A 132 13.18 6.44 2.63
C PHE A 132 12.27 6.83 3.80
N PHE A 133 12.82 7.64 4.70
CA PHE A 133 12.11 8.14 5.87
C PHE A 133 11.34 9.38 5.47
N LEU A 134 10.03 9.23 5.22
CA LEU A 134 9.21 10.33 4.72
C LEU A 134 8.46 11.03 5.85
N GLU A 135 8.29 12.34 5.74
CA GLU A 135 7.43 13.12 6.63
C GLU A 135 6.05 13.30 6.00
N TYR A 136 5.00 12.76 6.63
CA TYR A 136 3.63 13.08 6.23
C TYR A 136 3.21 14.45 6.78
N PRO A 137 2.50 15.33 6.03
CA PRO A 137 2.00 15.17 4.66
C PRO A 137 2.89 15.81 3.59
N THR A 138 4.16 16.12 3.90
CA THR A 138 5.06 16.82 2.98
C THR A 138 5.75 15.88 2.00
N TYR A 139 5.82 14.59 2.32
CA TYR A 139 6.47 13.52 1.56
C TYR A 139 7.93 13.83 1.23
N LEU A 140 8.58 14.57 2.12
CA LEU A 140 10.00 14.87 2.07
C LEU A 140 10.78 13.82 2.85
N ILE A 141 11.99 13.52 2.38
CA ILE A 141 12.95 12.76 3.17
C ILE A 141 13.31 13.58 4.40
N SER A 142 13.10 12.97 5.57
CA SER A 142 13.25 13.55 6.90
C SER A 142 14.38 12.86 7.65
N THR A 143 15.52 13.54 7.80
CA THR A 143 16.61 13.07 8.65
C THR A 143 16.19 12.97 10.10
N LYS A 144 15.19 13.74 10.53
CA LYS A 144 14.63 13.65 11.90
C LYS A 144 14.02 12.27 12.15
N ASN A 145 13.27 11.72 11.18
CA ASN A 145 12.67 10.39 11.32
C ASN A 145 13.74 9.28 11.28
N TRP A 146 14.78 9.45 10.45
CA TRP A 146 15.96 8.59 10.48
C TRP A 146 16.68 8.63 11.84
N ASP A 147 16.97 9.83 12.36
CA ASP A 147 17.69 10.01 13.61
C ASP A 147 16.90 9.39 14.77
N ARG A 148 15.58 9.60 14.79
CA ARG A 148 14.67 8.97 15.76
C ARG A 148 14.72 7.44 15.66
N PHE A 149 14.58 6.87 14.46
CA PHE A 149 14.60 5.41 14.27
C PHE A 149 15.96 4.80 14.64
N SER A 150 17.05 5.38 14.15
CA SER A 150 18.40 4.87 14.38
C SER A 150 18.80 4.95 15.85
N LYS A 151 18.42 6.03 16.55
CA LYS A 151 18.69 6.21 17.98
C LYS A 151 17.74 5.39 18.85
N ASP A 152 16.44 5.67 18.77
CA ASP A 152 15.42 5.14 19.70
C ASP A 152 15.19 3.63 19.48
N PHE A 153 15.31 3.14 18.25
CA PHE A 153 15.04 1.74 17.94
C PHE A 153 16.32 0.90 17.81
N LEU A 154 17.25 1.28 16.94
CA LEU A 154 18.37 0.39 16.61
C LEU A 154 19.47 0.36 17.69
N ILE A 155 19.89 1.52 18.16
CA ILE A 155 20.99 1.64 19.13
C ILE A 155 20.50 1.26 20.54
N GLU A 156 19.38 1.82 20.98
CA GLU A 156 18.85 1.56 22.34
C GLU A 156 18.48 0.08 22.56
N ASN A 157 18.14 -0.68 21.50
CA ASN A 157 17.86 -2.12 21.59
C ASN A 157 19.06 -3.02 21.22
N ASN A 158 20.28 -2.47 21.06
CA ASN A 158 21.50 -3.21 20.67
C ASN A 158 21.31 -4.08 19.40
N LEU A 159 20.52 -3.61 18.43
CA LEU A 159 20.21 -4.36 17.20
C LEU A 159 21.27 -4.18 16.11
N ILE A 160 22.12 -3.15 16.23
CA ILE A 160 23.18 -2.84 15.28
C ILE A 160 24.35 -2.14 15.99
N ASP A 161 25.56 -2.31 15.45
CA ASP A 161 26.73 -1.56 15.89
C ASP A 161 26.66 -0.10 15.36
N PRO A 162 26.84 0.92 16.21
CA PRO A 162 26.81 2.34 15.82
C PRO A 162 27.74 2.70 14.64
N GLY A 163 28.86 2.00 14.49
CA GLY A 163 29.81 2.18 13.39
C GLY A 163 29.22 1.89 12.00
N TYR A 164 28.14 1.10 11.91
CA TYR A 164 27.40 0.85 10.66
C TYR A 164 26.33 1.91 10.39
N VAL A 165 25.82 2.57 11.43
CA VAL A 165 24.75 3.57 11.32
C VAL A 165 25.29 4.89 10.77
N LEU A 166 26.49 5.30 11.22
CA LEU A 166 27.06 6.60 10.87
C LEU A 166 27.26 6.82 9.36
N PRO A 167 27.85 5.88 8.58
CA PRO A 167 27.99 6.05 7.13
C PRO A 167 26.64 6.10 6.39
N ILE A 168 25.63 5.40 6.91
CA ILE A 168 24.27 5.45 6.34
C ILE A 168 23.64 6.81 6.63
N ALA A 169 23.82 7.34 7.85
CA ALA A 169 23.32 8.66 8.22
C ALA A 169 23.88 9.77 7.33
N GLU A 170 25.19 9.72 7.02
CA GLU A 170 25.81 10.67 6.08
C GLU A 170 25.17 10.60 4.69
N ARG A 171 24.88 9.39 4.21
CA ARG A 171 24.20 9.19 2.92
C ARG A 171 22.76 9.70 2.95
N VAL A 172 22.00 9.41 4.01
CA VAL A 172 20.61 9.88 4.17
C VAL A 172 20.54 11.40 4.22
N ARG A 173 21.47 12.06 4.91
CA ARG A 173 21.55 13.53 4.97
C ARG A 173 21.75 14.19 3.61
N SER A 174 22.39 13.51 2.65
CA SER A 174 22.52 14.04 1.28
C SER A 174 21.18 14.12 0.52
N PHE A 175 20.14 13.46 1.04
CA PHE A 175 18.78 13.46 0.51
C PHE A 175 17.81 14.32 1.34
N GLU A 176 18.27 15.05 2.35
CA GLU A 176 17.38 15.92 3.13
C GLU A 176 16.69 16.94 2.21
N GLY A 177 15.36 17.05 2.35
CA GLY A 177 14.52 17.93 1.52
C GLY A 177 14.23 17.42 0.11
N TRP A 178 14.76 16.27 -0.31
CA TRP A 178 14.27 15.60 -1.51
C TRP A 178 12.85 15.08 -1.27
N SER A 179 12.05 15.04 -2.32
CA SER A 179 10.64 14.66 -2.26
C SER A 179 10.34 13.44 -3.12
N LEU A 180 9.26 12.75 -2.76
CA LEU A 180 8.61 11.87 -3.72
C LEU A 180 7.90 12.69 -4.80
N CYS A 181 8.10 12.30 -6.05
CA CYS A 181 7.47 12.89 -7.20
C CYS A 181 6.99 11.82 -8.19
N VAL A 182 6.03 12.21 -9.01
CA VAL A 182 5.52 11.43 -10.14
C VAL A 182 5.74 12.19 -11.44
N VAL A 183 5.71 11.48 -12.56
CA VAL A 183 5.77 12.12 -13.88
C VAL A 183 4.46 12.87 -14.10
N GLU A 184 4.55 14.11 -14.60
CA GLU A 184 3.40 14.98 -14.80
C GLU A 184 2.33 14.38 -15.73
N ASP A 185 2.74 13.56 -16.69
CA ASP A 185 1.81 12.86 -17.59
C ASP A 185 0.93 11.81 -16.90
N ASP A 186 1.37 11.29 -15.75
CA ASP A 186 0.61 10.30 -14.98
C ASP A 186 -0.45 10.97 -14.08
N ILE A 187 -0.42 12.29 -13.93
CA ILE A 187 -1.28 13.04 -13.02
C ILE A 187 -2.69 13.19 -13.62
N PRO A 188 -3.76 12.91 -12.85
CA PRO A 188 -5.13 13.20 -13.28
C PRO A 188 -5.27 14.68 -13.65
N LYS A 189 -5.79 14.98 -14.83
CA LYS A 189 -5.96 16.36 -15.32
C LYS A 189 -7.40 16.84 -15.17
N THR A 190 -8.34 15.90 -15.00
CA THR A 190 -9.78 16.16 -14.89
C THR A 190 -10.41 15.33 -13.77
N ALA A 191 -11.61 15.73 -13.32
CA ALA A 191 -12.36 14.94 -12.35
C ALA A 191 -12.75 13.56 -12.89
N GLN A 192 -12.91 13.43 -14.21
CA GLN A 192 -13.23 12.15 -14.85
C GLN A 192 -12.02 11.19 -14.82
N ASP A 193 -10.80 11.72 -14.89
CA ASP A 193 -9.59 10.92 -14.70
C ASP A 193 -9.51 10.38 -13.26
N CYS A 194 -9.85 11.22 -12.27
CA CYS A 194 -9.96 10.80 -10.87
C CYS A 194 -11.00 9.69 -10.67
N LEU A 195 -12.17 9.80 -11.32
CA LEU A 195 -13.19 8.75 -11.26
C LEU A 195 -12.68 7.43 -11.86
N SER A 196 -12.05 7.50 -13.03
CA SER A 196 -11.51 6.32 -13.72
C SER A 196 -10.45 5.59 -12.87
N LEU A 197 -9.60 6.35 -12.17
CA LEU A 197 -8.62 5.83 -11.22
C LEU A 197 -9.28 5.07 -10.06
N VAL A 198 -10.34 5.63 -9.50
CA VAL A 198 -11.08 5.04 -8.37
C VAL A 198 -11.78 3.76 -8.82
N GLU A 199 -12.46 3.78 -9.97
CA GLU A 199 -13.16 2.63 -10.55
C GLU A 199 -12.18 1.47 -10.83
N PHE A 200 -11.04 1.76 -11.45
CA PHE A 200 -10.00 0.76 -11.71
C PHE A 200 -9.47 0.10 -10.42
N ASN A 201 -9.23 0.90 -9.37
CA ASN A 201 -8.78 0.36 -8.10
C ASN A 201 -9.88 -0.43 -7.36
N ARG A 202 -11.15 -0.03 -7.49
CA ARG A 202 -12.29 -0.79 -6.99
C ARG A 202 -12.40 -2.14 -7.69
N GLU A 203 -12.24 -2.18 -9.01
CA GLU A 203 -12.22 -3.43 -9.78
C GLU A 203 -11.05 -4.33 -9.35
N LYS A 204 -9.85 -3.78 -9.14
CA LYS A 204 -8.72 -4.52 -8.54
C LYS A 204 -9.04 -5.07 -7.15
N ARG A 205 -9.71 -4.30 -6.30
CA ARG A 205 -10.16 -4.75 -4.96
C ARG A 205 -11.27 -5.80 -5.02
N LEU A 206 -12.21 -5.70 -5.97
CA LEU A 206 -13.29 -6.65 -6.15
C LEU A 206 -12.81 -7.97 -6.78
N THR A 207 -11.84 -7.88 -7.69
CA THR A 207 -11.17 -9.05 -8.27
C THR A 207 -10.25 -9.72 -7.25
N SER A 208 -9.55 -8.96 -6.39
CA SER A 208 -8.77 -9.52 -5.28
C SER A 208 -9.64 -10.10 -4.15
N LYS A 209 -10.88 -9.61 -3.98
CA LYS A 209 -11.88 -10.18 -3.04
C LYS A 209 -12.64 -11.39 -3.60
N ARG A 210 -12.42 -11.84 -4.84
CA ARG A 210 -13.02 -13.08 -5.38
C ARG A 210 -12.04 -14.25 -5.34
N GLY A 211 -11.90 -14.82 -4.14
CA GLY A 211 -11.42 -16.18 -3.94
C GLY A 211 -10.35 -16.30 -2.87
N ARG A 212 -10.49 -17.32 -2.00
CA ARG A 212 -9.38 -17.83 -1.17
C ARG A 212 -8.18 -18.06 -2.11
N PRO A 213 -6.95 -17.64 -1.75
CA PRO A 213 -5.79 -17.82 -2.62
C PRO A 213 -5.74 -19.24 -3.15
N SER A 214 -5.62 -19.41 -4.47
CA SER A 214 -5.58 -20.73 -5.09
C SER A 214 -4.44 -21.53 -4.48
N LEU A 215 -4.77 -22.68 -3.88
CA LEU A 215 -3.79 -23.58 -3.28
C LEU A 215 -3.30 -24.66 -4.26
N GLU A 216 -3.42 -24.42 -5.57
CA GLU A 216 -3.08 -25.41 -6.60
C GLU A 216 -1.63 -25.86 -6.57
N LYS A 217 -0.67 -24.95 -6.31
CA LYS A 217 0.75 -25.31 -6.22
C LYS A 217 1.01 -26.19 -5.00
N ALA A 218 0.47 -25.82 -3.83
CA ALA A 218 0.53 -26.66 -2.63
C ALA A 218 -0.16 -28.01 -2.82
N ARG A 219 -1.29 -28.06 -3.55
CA ARG A 219 -2.01 -29.30 -3.85
C ARG A 219 -1.21 -30.22 -4.76
N ALA A 220 -0.58 -29.68 -5.80
CA ALA A 220 0.29 -30.44 -6.69
C ALA A 220 1.54 -30.97 -5.95
N ALA A 221 2.17 -30.13 -5.13
CA ALA A 221 3.30 -30.54 -4.30
C ALA A 221 2.92 -31.63 -3.28
N PHE A 222 1.74 -31.50 -2.64
CA PHE A 222 1.24 -32.53 -1.73
C PHE A 222 0.88 -33.84 -2.46
N ALA A 223 0.37 -33.77 -3.68
CA ALA A 223 0.14 -34.93 -4.52
C ALA A 223 1.45 -35.62 -4.94
N ALA A 224 2.52 -34.86 -5.23
CA ALA A 224 3.86 -35.38 -5.47
C ALA A 224 4.45 -36.07 -4.23
N MET A 225 4.00 -35.71 -3.03
CA MET A 225 4.31 -36.41 -1.78
C MET A 225 3.41 -37.65 -1.54
N GLY A 226 2.58 -38.03 -2.50
CA GLY A 226 1.64 -39.16 -2.39
C GLY A 226 0.36 -38.84 -1.62
N ASN A 227 -0.02 -37.57 -1.49
CA ASN A 227 -1.17 -37.10 -0.71
C ASN A 227 -1.18 -37.56 0.76
N ASN A 228 0.00 -37.84 1.34
CA ASN A 228 0.11 -38.35 2.70
C ASN A 228 1.21 -37.59 3.47
N LYS A 229 1.04 -37.48 4.78
CA LYS A 229 2.03 -36.89 5.68
C LYS A 229 3.19 -37.84 6.01
N GLY A 230 3.01 -39.14 5.82
CA GLY A 230 3.99 -40.15 6.24
C GLY A 230 4.26 -40.06 7.75
N SER A 231 5.54 -40.02 8.14
CA SER A 231 5.97 -39.85 9.53
C SER A 231 5.87 -38.42 10.05
N LEU A 232 5.56 -37.44 9.19
CA LEU A 232 5.51 -36.03 9.57
C LEU A 232 4.22 -35.67 10.32
N SER A 233 4.30 -34.63 11.15
CA SER A 233 3.13 -33.94 11.68
C SER A 233 2.47 -33.07 10.60
N TRP A 234 1.18 -32.77 10.76
CA TRP A 234 0.50 -31.90 9.80
C TRP A 234 1.14 -30.50 9.72
N THR A 235 1.57 -29.95 10.85
CA THR A 235 2.30 -28.68 10.90
C THR A 235 3.61 -28.73 10.11
N GLN A 236 4.35 -29.84 10.20
CA GLN A 236 5.58 -30.02 9.41
C GLN A 236 5.29 -30.11 7.91
N VAL A 237 4.19 -30.74 7.51
CA VAL A 237 3.74 -30.76 6.11
C VAL A 237 3.35 -29.36 5.64
N GLN A 238 2.63 -28.58 6.46
CA GLN A 238 2.28 -27.20 6.12
C GLN A 238 3.51 -26.34 5.88
N ASN A 239 4.47 -26.37 6.81
CA ASN A 239 5.71 -25.58 6.68
C ASN A 239 6.52 -26.02 5.46
N ARG A 240 6.53 -27.33 5.15
CA ARG A 240 7.21 -27.85 3.96
C ARG A 240 6.57 -27.35 2.67
N LEU A 241 5.23 -27.38 2.58
CA LEU A 241 4.50 -26.90 1.40
C LEU A 241 4.63 -25.39 1.25
N GLU A 242 4.58 -24.65 2.36
CA GLU A 242 4.83 -23.20 2.38
C GLU A 242 6.23 -22.88 1.87
N ASN A 243 7.26 -23.56 2.37
CA ASN A 243 8.65 -23.36 1.92
C ASN A 243 8.85 -23.71 0.44
N GLN A 244 8.13 -24.70 -0.09
CA GLN A 244 8.27 -25.15 -1.49
C GLN A 244 7.45 -24.31 -2.48
N THR A 245 6.31 -23.78 -2.05
CA THR A 245 5.30 -23.23 -2.99
C THR A 245 4.88 -21.81 -2.65
N GLY A 246 5.29 -21.27 -1.50
CA GLY A 246 4.80 -20.01 -0.94
C GLY A 246 3.36 -20.09 -0.43
N GLN A 247 2.76 -21.29 -0.38
CA GLN A 247 1.35 -21.48 -0.03
C GLN A 247 1.21 -22.38 1.20
N ARG A 248 0.50 -21.89 2.22
CA ARG A 248 0.31 -22.60 3.49
C ARG A 248 -1.12 -23.15 3.64
N PRO A 249 -1.41 -24.36 3.15
CA PRO A 249 -2.73 -24.97 3.35
C PRO A 249 -2.98 -25.26 4.85
N SER A 250 -4.23 -25.24 5.30
CA SER A 250 -4.58 -25.62 6.68
C SER A 250 -4.51 -27.15 6.89
N PRO A 251 -4.37 -27.67 8.13
CA PRO A 251 -4.39 -29.12 8.38
C PRO A 251 -5.69 -29.78 7.93
N LYS A 252 -6.82 -29.06 8.00
CA LYS A 252 -8.12 -29.53 7.50
C LYS A 252 -8.07 -29.71 5.98
N THR A 253 -7.58 -28.70 5.26
CA THR A 253 -7.42 -28.73 3.80
C THR A 253 -6.56 -29.89 3.33
N LEU A 254 -5.46 -30.19 4.03
CA LEU A 254 -4.57 -31.31 3.73
C LEU A 254 -5.25 -32.68 3.93
N ARG A 255 -6.07 -32.81 4.96
CA ARG A 255 -6.88 -34.03 5.19
C ARG A 255 -7.93 -34.20 4.11
N ASP A 256 -8.62 -33.12 3.75
CA ASP A 256 -9.64 -33.14 2.70
C ASP A 256 -9.03 -33.58 1.35
N TRP A 257 -7.82 -33.12 1.01
CA TRP A 257 -7.11 -33.55 -0.19
C TRP A 257 -6.68 -35.02 -0.15
N ARG A 258 -6.15 -35.49 0.99
CA ARG A 258 -5.83 -36.90 1.20
C ARG A 258 -7.07 -37.77 1.03
N ASP A 259 -8.17 -37.40 1.69
CA ASP A 259 -9.39 -38.17 1.72
C ASP A 259 -10.02 -38.24 0.32
N ALA A 260 -10.01 -37.11 -0.41
CA ALA A 260 -10.42 -37.05 -1.81
C ALA A 260 -9.54 -37.91 -2.75
N ALA A 261 -8.23 -37.98 -2.50
CA ALA A 261 -7.32 -38.85 -3.26
C ALA A 261 -7.53 -40.34 -2.93
N SER A 262 -7.91 -40.67 -1.69
CA SER A 262 -8.16 -42.04 -1.26
C SER A 262 -9.53 -42.59 -1.68
N ASN A 263 -10.51 -41.73 -1.98
CA ASN A 263 -11.84 -42.16 -2.37
C ASN A 263 -12.46 -41.28 -3.49
N PRO A 264 -12.02 -41.46 -4.75
CA PRO A 264 -12.40 -40.60 -5.87
C PRO A 264 -13.88 -40.69 -6.31
N ARG A 265 -14.71 -41.57 -5.71
CA ARG A 265 -16.12 -41.79 -6.08
C ARG A 265 -17.16 -41.28 -5.08
N GLY A 266 -16.76 -40.55 -4.03
CA GLY A 266 -17.69 -39.94 -3.07
C GLY A 266 -18.07 -38.50 -3.40
N LYS A 267 -18.85 -38.27 -4.46
CA LYS A 267 -19.59 -37.02 -4.64
C LYS A 267 -21.09 -37.32 -4.62
N LYS A 268 -21.76 -36.95 -3.53
CA LYS A 268 -23.16 -36.51 -3.56
C LYS A 268 -23.16 -35.01 -3.79
#